data_AF-A0A836VD63-F1
#
_entry.id   AF-A0A836VD63-F1
#
_cell.length_a   1.000
_cell.length_b   1.000
_cell.length_c   1.000
_cell.angle_alpha   90.00
_cell.angle_beta   90.00
_cell.angle_gamma   90.00
#
_symmetry.space_group_name_H-M   'P 1'
#
loop_
_entity.id
_entity.type
_entity.pdbx_description
1 polymer ?
#
loop_
_entity_poly.entity_id
_entity_poly.type
_entity_poly.pdbx_seq_one_letter_code
_entity_poly.pdbx_strand_id
1 'polypeptide(L)'
;MDELSIAVFIDFENLALGVRDMKGAEAFRIELVLNRLLEKGRVVYKRAYCDWSNYRQDVREFHSHGIELIDIPQTKISGKNSADIRMVVDAIDLCHTKENIDTFALVSGDSDFSPLVAKLKENNKRVIACGIRSSTSQLLVANCDEFIYYDDLVKIADGESGIAAKKRGKTPRKAADKQEPKGKRKPQRKSRKEDPQADENTEALLKVMEIIRSLQADYDPLWGSLIKQTVRRVRPGFREEHYGYQTFVQLLEEIASRGLIELEHDQSRGNYKVSLVSH
;
A
#
# COMPACT_ATOMS: atom_id res chain seq x y z
N MET A 1 9.48 -17.92 9.66
CA MET A 1 9.11 -16.62 10.25
C MET A 1 7.60 -16.63 10.26
N ASP A 2 7.00 -16.56 11.44
CA ASP A 2 5.54 -16.62 11.56
C ASP A 2 4.93 -15.43 10.82
N GLU A 3 3.86 -15.70 10.08
CA GLU A 3 3.18 -14.70 9.26
C GLU A 3 2.38 -13.77 10.16
N LEU A 4 2.78 -12.50 10.24
CA LEU A 4 2.08 -11.49 11.03
C LEU A 4 0.63 -11.36 10.56
N SER A 5 -0.32 -11.46 11.49
CA SER A 5 -1.73 -11.25 11.17
C SER A 5 -2.20 -9.85 11.55
N ILE A 6 -3.02 -9.28 10.67
CA ILE A 6 -3.45 -7.87 10.73
C ILE A 6 -4.97 -7.80 10.87
N ALA A 7 -5.42 -7.01 11.84
CA ALA A 7 -6.80 -6.56 11.95
C ALA A 7 -6.94 -5.10 11.49
N VAL A 8 -7.87 -4.82 10.58
CA VAL A 8 -8.07 -3.50 9.99
C VAL A 8 -9.37 -2.88 10.50
N PHE A 9 -9.26 -1.67 11.03
CA PHE A 9 -10.35 -0.85 11.52
C PHE A 9 -10.35 0.46 10.74
N ILE A 10 -11.44 0.74 10.03
CA ILE A 10 -11.55 1.86 9.10
C ILE A 10 -12.58 2.84 9.63
N ASP A 11 -12.13 4.05 9.95
CA ASP A 11 -12.98 5.20 10.21
C ASP A 11 -13.28 5.87 8.87
N PHE A 12 -14.37 5.43 8.23
CA PHE A 12 -14.64 5.88 6.87
C PHE A 12 -15.15 7.31 6.80
N GLU A 13 -15.84 7.79 7.84
CA GLU A 13 -16.35 9.15 7.90
C GLU A 13 -15.20 10.17 7.86
N ASN A 14 -14.16 9.97 8.69
CA ASN A 14 -13.00 10.85 8.71
C ASN A 14 -12.22 10.83 7.39
N LEU A 15 -12.03 9.64 6.80
CA LEU A 15 -11.32 9.49 5.52
C LEU A 15 -12.08 10.13 4.36
N ALA A 16 -13.40 9.89 4.26
CA ALA A 16 -14.21 10.43 3.19
C ALA A 16 -14.26 11.97 3.23
N LEU A 17 -14.30 12.56 4.44
CA LEU A 17 -14.17 14.00 4.61
C LEU A 17 -12.78 14.50 4.19
N GLY A 18 -11.71 13.84 4.65
CA GLY A 18 -10.35 14.26 4.31
C GLY A 18 -10.03 14.17 2.81
N VAL A 19 -10.59 13.20 2.07
CA VAL A 19 -10.38 13.09 0.62
C VAL A 19 -11.05 14.24 -0.13
N ARG A 20 -12.21 14.72 0.32
CA ARG A 20 -12.89 15.87 -0.32
C ARG A 20 -12.04 17.14 -0.28
N ASP A 21 -11.17 17.25 0.72
CA ASP A 21 -10.24 18.38 0.87
C ASP A 21 -8.93 18.20 0.06
N MET A 22 -8.68 17.00 -0.47
CA MET A 22 -7.52 16.72 -1.33
C MET A 22 -7.78 17.21 -2.76
N LYS A 23 -6.88 18.06 -3.28
CA LYS A 23 -6.93 18.48 -4.68
C LYS A 23 -6.61 17.30 -5.60
N GLY A 24 -7.55 16.91 -6.45
CA GLY A 24 -7.34 15.92 -7.52
C GLY A 24 -7.75 14.48 -7.19
N ALA A 25 -8.27 14.21 -5.98
CA ALA A 25 -8.86 12.91 -5.65
C ALA A 25 -10.39 12.99 -5.72
N GLU A 26 -11.00 12.22 -6.63
CA GLU A 26 -12.46 12.20 -6.80
C GLU A 26 -13.14 11.33 -5.73
N ALA A 27 -12.47 10.26 -5.29
CA ALA A 27 -12.97 9.31 -4.30
C ALA A 27 -11.83 8.63 -3.52
N PHE A 28 -12.16 8.14 -2.32
CA PHE A 28 -11.24 7.32 -1.52
C PHE A 28 -11.14 5.92 -2.12
N ARG A 29 -9.92 5.47 -2.44
CA ARG A 29 -9.63 4.14 -3.01
C ARG A 29 -9.15 3.20 -1.90
N ILE A 30 -10.07 2.44 -1.30
CA ILE A 30 -9.75 1.55 -0.18
C ILE A 30 -8.74 0.45 -0.57
N GLU A 31 -8.78 0.01 -1.83
CA GLU A 31 -7.86 -1.00 -2.37
C GLU A 31 -6.38 -0.63 -2.13
N LEU A 32 -6.01 0.66 -2.29
CA LEU A 32 -4.62 1.09 -2.10
C LEU A 32 -4.14 0.86 -0.67
N VAL A 33 -4.99 1.15 0.31
CA VAL A 33 -4.69 0.92 1.72
C VAL A 33 -4.60 -0.56 2.02
N LEU A 34 -5.54 -1.37 1.51
CA LEU A 34 -5.53 -2.82 1.72
C LEU A 34 -4.29 -3.48 1.10
N ASN A 35 -3.93 -3.10 -0.12
CA ASN A 35 -2.73 -3.62 -0.79
C ASN A 35 -1.48 -3.29 0.02
N ARG A 36 -1.35 -2.04 0.51
CA ARG A 36 -0.24 -1.65 1.38
C ARG A 36 -0.18 -2.45 2.68
N LEU A 37 -1.34 -2.76 3.30
CA LEU A 37 -1.39 -3.59 4.50
C LEU A 37 -1.05 -5.07 4.20
N LEU A 38 -1.48 -5.60 3.05
CA LEU A 38 -1.16 -6.97 2.61
C LEU A 38 0.34 -7.17 2.33
N GLU A 39 1.09 -6.11 2.05
CA GLU A 39 2.55 -6.15 1.99
C GLU A 39 3.19 -6.38 3.36
N LYS A 40 2.54 -5.93 4.44
CA LYS A 40 3.05 -6.01 5.82
C LYS A 40 2.70 -7.33 6.52
N GLY A 41 1.65 -8.01 6.08
CA GLY A 41 1.18 -9.23 6.71
C GLY A 41 -0.15 -9.72 6.17
N ARG A 42 -0.68 -10.78 6.77
CA ARG A 42 -1.95 -11.37 6.39
C ARG A 42 -3.10 -10.65 7.07
N VAL A 43 -3.97 -10.01 6.27
CA VAL A 43 -5.18 -9.38 6.79
C VAL A 43 -6.23 -10.45 7.11
N VAL A 44 -6.60 -10.58 8.38
CA VAL A 44 -7.55 -11.61 8.89
C VAL A 44 -8.87 -11.03 9.38
N TYR A 45 -8.93 -9.71 9.60
CA TYR A 45 -10.10 -9.01 10.08
C TYR A 45 -10.19 -7.63 9.44
N LYS A 46 -11.39 -7.21 9.00
CA LYS A 46 -11.62 -5.93 8.32
C LYS A 46 -13.01 -5.40 8.67
N ARG A 47 -13.07 -4.25 9.36
CA ARG A 47 -14.31 -3.52 9.63
C ARG A 47 -14.20 -2.06 9.24
N ALA A 48 -15.29 -1.52 8.72
CA ALA A 48 -15.44 -0.09 8.46
C ALA A 48 -16.65 0.47 9.22
N TYR A 49 -16.45 1.59 9.89
CA TYR A 49 -17.42 2.24 10.77
C TYR A 49 -17.86 3.56 10.14
N CYS A 50 -19.17 3.71 9.95
CA CYS A 50 -19.75 4.90 9.33
C CYS A 50 -21.27 4.93 9.49
N ASP A 51 -21.89 6.10 9.31
CA ASP A 51 -23.30 6.18 8.94
C ASP A 51 -23.45 5.92 7.43
N TRP A 52 -23.69 4.66 7.05
CA TRP A 52 -23.70 4.25 5.63
C TRP A 52 -24.89 4.82 4.84
N SER A 53 -25.87 5.44 5.52
CA SER A 53 -26.94 6.16 4.84
C SER A 53 -26.41 7.34 4.02
N ASN A 54 -25.27 7.92 4.42
CA ASN A 54 -24.60 9.04 3.74
C ASN A 54 -23.62 8.59 2.65
N TYR A 55 -23.27 7.31 2.59
CA TYR A 55 -22.20 6.77 1.73
C TYR A 55 -22.64 5.51 0.97
N ARG A 56 -23.88 5.51 0.49
CA ARG A 56 -24.48 4.34 -0.21
C ARG A 56 -23.72 3.90 -1.46
N GLN A 57 -23.02 4.83 -2.12
CA GLN A 57 -22.21 4.55 -3.31
C GLN A 57 -20.96 3.71 -3.01
N ASP A 58 -20.39 3.86 -1.81
CA ASP A 58 -19.15 3.21 -1.38
C ASP A 58 -19.38 1.80 -0.82
N VAL A 59 -20.62 1.49 -0.38
CA VAL A 59 -21.01 0.19 0.19
C VAL A 59 -20.61 -0.98 -0.69
N ARG A 60 -20.83 -0.88 -2.01
CA ARG A 60 -20.55 -1.97 -2.96
C ARG A 60 -19.05 -2.22 -3.07
N GLU A 61 -18.24 -1.17 -3.12
CA GLU A 61 -16.79 -1.26 -3.19
C GLU A 61 -16.24 -1.95 -1.93
N PHE A 62 -16.61 -1.45 -0.75
CA PHE A 62 -16.15 -2.02 0.52
C PHE A 62 -16.57 -3.49 0.70
N HIS A 63 -17.81 -3.82 0.34
CA HIS A 63 -18.28 -5.20 0.38
C HIS A 63 -17.49 -6.10 -0.58
N SER A 64 -17.14 -5.61 -1.78
CA SER A 64 -16.35 -6.38 -2.75
C SER A 64 -14.94 -6.71 -2.25
N HIS A 65 -14.38 -5.88 -1.36
CA HIS A 65 -13.12 -6.15 -0.66
C HIS A 65 -13.29 -7.01 0.60
N GLY A 66 -14.49 -7.51 0.89
CA GLY A 66 -14.77 -8.33 2.07
C GLY A 66 -14.60 -7.58 3.39
N ILE A 67 -14.95 -6.28 3.41
CA ILE A 67 -14.98 -5.47 4.61
C ILE A 67 -16.38 -5.57 5.23
N GLU A 68 -16.45 -5.89 6.52
CA GLU A 68 -17.71 -5.83 7.27
C GLU A 68 -18.08 -4.37 7.57
N LEU A 69 -19.29 -3.98 7.18
CA LEU A 69 -19.79 -2.61 7.33
C LEU A 69 -20.57 -2.50 8.64
N ILE A 70 -20.04 -1.72 9.58
CA ILE A 70 -20.69 -1.42 10.84
C ILE A 70 -21.43 -0.10 10.68
N ASP A 71 -22.76 -0.17 10.67
CA ASP A 71 -23.62 1.00 10.52
C ASP A 71 -23.87 1.69 11.86
N ILE A 72 -23.59 2.99 11.88
CA ILE A 72 -23.70 3.86 13.06
C ILE A 72 -24.59 5.06 12.68
N PRO A 73 -25.92 4.91 12.71
CA PRO A 73 -26.84 5.99 12.36
C PRO A 73 -26.68 7.16 13.32
N GLN A 74 -26.39 8.36 12.81
CA GLN A 74 -26.29 9.55 13.65
C GLN A 74 -27.70 10.11 13.95
N THR A 75 -28.01 10.33 15.23
CA THR A 75 -29.21 11.09 15.63
C THR A 75 -28.88 12.57 15.75
N LYS A 76 -29.85 13.45 15.45
CA LYS A 76 -29.67 14.92 15.37
C LYS A 76 -29.16 15.62 16.64
N ILE A 77 -29.03 14.92 17.77
CA ILE A 77 -28.78 15.51 19.10
C ILE A 77 -27.35 15.27 19.60
N SER A 78 -26.73 14.12 19.31
CA SER A 78 -25.33 13.83 19.65
C SER A 78 -24.92 12.48 19.04
N GLY A 79 -24.25 12.50 17.88
CA GLY A 79 -23.83 11.27 17.16
C GLY A 79 -22.42 11.32 16.58
N LYS A 80 -21.70 12.44 16.73
CA LYS A 80 -20.44 12.68 16.03
C LYS A 80 -19.31 11.72 16.41
N ASN A 81 -19.30 11.23 17.66
CA ASN A 81 -18.23 10.35 18.17
C ASN A 81 -18.69 8.91 18.34
N SER A 82 -19.91 8.56 17.89
CA SER A 82 -20.46 7.22 18.11
C SER A 82 -19.70 6.16 17.30
N ALA A 83 -19.24 6.50 16.10
CA ALA A 83 -18.43 5.61 15.28
C ALA A 83 -17.07 5.34 15.94
N ASP A 84 -16.39 6.39 16.39
CA ASP A 84 -15.08 6.28 17.05
C ASP A 84 -15.15 5.42 18.32
N ILE A 85 -16.12 5.71 19.18
CA ILE A 85 -16.33 4.93 20.42
C ILE A 85 -16.59 3.46 20.08
N ARG A 86 -17.45 3.20 19.10
CA ARG A 86 -17.76 1.82 18.70
C ARG A 86 -16.53 1.11 18.15
N MET A 87 -15.74 1.78 17.31
CA MET A 87 -14.50 1.23 16.75
C MET A 87 -13.48 0.91 17.84
N VAL A 88 -13.32 1.79 18.84
CA VAL A 88 -12.42 1.58 19.99
C VAL A 88 -12.86 0.36 20.81
N VAL A 89 -14.16 0.23 21.10
CA VAL A 89 -14.69 -0.92 21.85
C VAL A 89 -14.43 -2.22 21.11
N ASP A 90 -14.77 -2.29 19.82
CA ASP A 90 -14.55 -3.49 19.00
C ASP A 90 -13.05 -3.83 18.89
N ALA A 91 -12.16 -2.84 18.81
CA ALA A 91 -10.71 -3.05 18.73
C ALA A 91 -10.13 -3.63 20.03
N ILE A 92 -10.52 -3.10 21.19
CA ILE A 92 -10.08 -3.61 22.49
C ILE A 92 -10.64 -5.02 22.75
N ASP A 93 -11.91 -5.26 22.43
CA ASP A 93 -12.51 -6.59 22.54
C ASP A 93 -11.76 -7.62 21.67
N LEU A 94 -11.46 -7.26 20.41
CA LEU A 94 -10.69 -8.11 19.52
C LEU A 94 -9.27 -8.37 20.05
N CYS A 95 -8.62 -7.34 20.60
CA CYS A 95 -7.27 -7.45 21.19
C CYS A 95 -7.20 -8.48 22.32
N HIS A 96 -8.25 -8.59 23.15
CA HIS A 96 -8.29 -9.55 24.24
C HIS A 96 -8.85 -10.92 23.84
N THR A 97 -9.73 -10.99 22.84
CA THR A 97 -10.40 -12.24 22.45
C THR A 97 -9.64 -13.03 21.38
N LYS A 98 -8.76 -12.37 20.61
CA LYS A 98 -8.00 -12.97 19.50
C LYS A 98 -6.51 -12.74 19.68
N GLU A 99 -5.88 -13.56 20.51
CA GLU A 99 -4.45 -13.47 20.82
C GLU A 99 -3.56 -13.58 19.57
N ASN A 100 -4.00 -14.33 18.56
CA ASN A 100 -3.27 -14.56 17.31
C ASN A 100 -3.15 -13.33 16.40
N ILE A 101 -3.78 -12.20 16.75
CA ILE A 101 -3.67 -10.94 16.02
C ILE A 101 -2.47 -10.16 16.53
N ASP A 102 -1.47 -9.97 15.68
CA ASP A 102 -0.20 -9.34 16.06
C ASP A 102 -0.23 -7.83 15.82
N THR A 103 -0.96 -7.40 14.80
CA THR A 103 -0.95 -6.03 14.29
C THR A 103 -2.36 -5.47 14.14
N PHE A 104 -2.55 -4.24 14.59
CA PHE A 104 -3.78 -3.47 14.42
C PHE A 104 -3.51 -2.32 13.44
N ALA A 105 -4.26 -2.30 12.35
CA ALA A 105 -4.24 -1.24 11.36
C ALA A 105 -5.43 -0.29 11.59
N LEU A 106 -5.15 0.94 12.00
CA LEU A 106 -6.15 1.99 12.20
C LEU A 106 -6.14 2.91 10.97
N VAL A 107 -7.17 2.85 10.15
CA VAL A 107 -7.32 3.74 8.99
C VAL A 107 -8.10 4.97 9.44
N SER A 108 -7.40 5.90 10.07
CA SER A 108 -7.87 7.23 10.49
C SER A 108 -6.68 8.18 10.69
N GLY A 109 -6.92 9.49 10.54
CA GLY A 109 -5.97 10.55 10.89
C GLY A 109 -6.21 11.19 12.27
N ASP A 110 -7.27 10.77 12.97
CA ASP A 110 -7.74 11.44 14.19
C ASP A 110 -6.89 11.12 15.44
N SER A 111 -6.47 12.15 16.17
CA SER A 111 -5.76 12.00 17.44
C SER A 111 -6.60 11.40 18.56
N ASP A 112 -7.92 11.39 18.46
CA ASP A 112 -8.81 10.80 19.46
C ASP A 112 -8.59 9.29 19.60
N PHE A 113 -7.95 8.63 18.63
CA PHE A 113 -7.51 7.23 18.72
C PHE A 113 -6.19 7.03 19.49
N SER A 114 -5.49 8.08 19.91
CA SER A 114 -4.21 7.95 20.64
C SER A 114 -4.31 7.07 21.90
N PRO A 115 -5.37 7.14 22.73
CA PRO A 115 -5.54 6.22 23.86
C PRO A 115 -5.70 4.75 23.44
N LEU A 116 -6.37 4.49 22.31
CA LEU A 116 -6.48 3.14 21.75
C LEU A 116 -5.10 2.63 21.32
N VAL A 117 -4.32 3.44 20.61
CA VAL A 117 -2.94 3.11 20.20
C VAL A 117 -2.10 2.74 21.41
N ALA A 118 -2.13 3.57 22.46
CA ALA A 118 -1.40 3.31 23.70
C ALA A 118 -1.83 1.98 24.34
N LYS A 119 -3.14 1.69 24.39
CA LYS A 119 -3.65 0.46 25.00
C LYS A 119 -3.32 -0.79 24.19
N LEU A 120 -3.32 -0.72 22.86
CA LEU A 120 -2.90 -1.82 21.99
C LEU A 120 -1.41 -2.12 22.17
N LYS A 121 -0.57 -1.08 22.26
CA LYS A 121 0.87 -1.22 22.51
C LYS A 121 1.17 -1.77 23.90
N GLU A 122 0.41 -1.37 24.92
CA GLU A 122 0.47 -1.96 26.27
C GLU A 122 0.22 -3.48 26.24
N ASN A 123 -0.63 -3.94 25.32
CA ASN A 123 -0.92 -5.37 25.07
C ASN A 123 0.05 -6.02 24.06
N ASN A 124 1.22 -5.43 23.85
CA ASN A 124 2.26 -5.91 22.94
C ASN A 124 1.77 -6.12 21.49
N LYS A 125 0.81 -5.30 21.05
CA LYS A 125 0.36 -5.28 19.66
C LYS A 125 1.09 -4.20 18.90
N ARG A 126 1.47 -4.51 17.66
CA ARG A 126 1.99 -3.51 16.72
C ARG A 126 0.83 -2.67 16.17
N VAL A 127 1.01 -1.37 16.07
CA VAL A 127 0.00 -0.46 15.55
C VAL A 127 0.49 0.27 14.31
N ILE A 128 -0.21 0.04 13.19
CA ILE A 128 -0.03 0.77 11.94
C ILE A 128 -1.20 1.72 11.80
N ALA A 129 -0.96 3.00 11.55
CA ALA A 129 -2.01 3.94 11.21
C ALA A 129 -1.93 4.35 9.74
N CYS A 130 -3.08 4.66 9.14
CA CYS A 130 -3.15 5.20 7.79
C CYS A 130 -4.13 6.37 7.74
N GLY A 131 -3.70 7.52 7.25
CA GLY A 131 -4.53 8.71 7.19
C GLY A 131 -4.09 9.70 6.12
N ILE A 132 -4.86 10.76 5.96
CA ILE A 132 -4.62 11.81 4.96
C ILE A 132 -3.75 12.89 5.60
N ARG A 133 -2.69 13.30 4.90
CA ARG A 133 -1.64 14.15 5.48
C ARG A 133 -2.16 15.49 6.03
N SER A 134 -3.13 16.10 5.37
CA SER A 134 -3.71 17.38 5.76
C SER A 134 -4.59 17.31 7.02
N SER A 135 -5.25 16.17 7.27
CA SER A 135 -6.15 15.96 8.40
C SER A 135 -5.55 15.11 9.52
N THR A 136 -4.32 14.61 9.34
CA THR A 136 -3.65 13.75 10.32
C THR A 136 -2.99 14.55 11.43
N SER A 137 -3.23 14.16 12.68
CA SER A 137 -2.54 14.71 13.84
C SER A 137 -1.13 14.14 14.01
N GLN A 138 -0.15 15.02 14.25
CA GLN A 138 1.24 14.63 14.56
C GLN A 138 1.34 13.78 15.84
N LEU A 139 0.40 13.95 16.78
CA LEU A 139 0.34 13.16 18.00
C LEU A 139 0.04 11.68 17.68
N LEU A 140 -0.92 11.42 16.79
CA LEU A 140 -1.24 10.06 16.36
C LEU A 140 -0.03 9.42 15.67
N VAL A 141 0.61 10.15 14.74
CA VAL A 141 1.80 9.69 14.01
C VAL A 141 2.92 9.29 14.97
N ALA A 142 3.16 10.09 16.02
CA ALA A 142 4.22 9.82 17.00
C ALA A 142 3.93 8.62 17.92
N ASN A 143 2.65 8.28 18.13
CA ASN A 143 2.25 7.20 19.04
C ASN A 143 2.25 5.81 18.35
N CYS A 144 1.98 5.78 17.04
CA CYS A 144 1.96 4.55 16.23
C CYS A 144 3.38 4.00 15.97
N ASP A 145 3.47 2.71 15.64
CA ASP A 145 4.76 2.10 15.25
C ASP A 145 5.10 2.37 13.78
N GLU A 146 4.07 2.51 12.94
CA GLU A 146 4.20 2.93 11.55
C GLU A 146 3.01 3.82 11.18
N PHE A 147 3.25 4.84 10.35
CA PHE A 147 2.20 5.68 9.78
C PHE A 147 2.31 5.73 8.26
N ILE A 148 1.23 5.38 7.57
CA ILE A 148 1.11 5.39 6.12
C ILE A 148 0.27 6.60 5.71
N TYR A 149 0.80 7.43 4.82
CA TYR A 149 0.04 8.55 4.28
C TYR A 149 -0.70 8.12 3.02
N TYR A 150 -2.03 8.26 3.01
CA TYR A 150 -2.85 7.91 1.86
C TYR A 150 -2.46 8.70 0.60
N ASP A 151 -2.09 9.98 0.76
CA ASP A 151 -1.59 10.83 -0.32
C ASP A 151 -0.40 10.22 -1.07
N ASP A 152 0.50 9.54 -0.35
CA ASP A 152 1.69 8.92 -0.96
C ASP A 152 1.27 7.67 -1.76
N LEU A 153 0.29 6.91 -1.27
CA LEU A 153 -0.27 5.76 -2.01
C LEU A 153 -0.95 6.19 -3.32
N VAL A 154 -1.69 7.30 -3.28
CA VAL A 154 -2.33 7.89 -4.46
C VAL A 154 -1.28 8.29 -5.51
N LYS A 155 -0.22 9.00 -5.10
CA LYS A 155 0.87 9.40 -6.01
C LYS A 155 1.61 8.21 -6.62
N ILE A 156 1.76 7.13 -5.86
CA ILE A 156 2.36 5.88 -6.37
C ILE A 156 1.43 5.26 -7.42
N ALA A 157 0.16 5.13 -7.11
CA ALA A 157 -0.84 4.54 -8.01
C ALA A 157 -1.01 5.34 -9.31
N ASP A 158 -0.96 6.67 -9.23
CA ASP A 158 -1.17 7.56 -10.39
C ASP A 158 0.12 7.77 -11.20
N GLY A 159 1.21 7.06 -10.86
CA GLY A 159 2.47 7.08 -11.62
C GLY A 159 3.30 8.35 -11.44
N GLU A 160 2.95 9.21 -10.47
CA GLU A 160 3.65 10.46 -10.16
C GLU A 160 4.92 10.24 -9.32
N SER A 161 5.25 8.98 -9.02
CA SER A 161 6.46 8.61 -8.27
C SER A 161 7.72 8.67 -9.15
N GLY A 162 8.09 9.89 -9.54
CA GLY A 162 9.47 10.21 -9.90
C GLY A 162 10.35 10.12 -8.65
N ILE A 163 11.39 9.30 -8.74
CA ILE A 163 12.45 9.08 -7.75
C ILE A 163 12.83 10.38 -7.01
N ALA A 164 12.39 10.52 -5.75
CA ALA A 164 12.89 11.50 -4.81
C ALA A 164 13.73 10.79 -3.74
N ALA A 165 14.78 10.10 -4.19
CA ALA A 165 15.94 9.85 -3.34
C ALA A 165 16.46 11.21 -2.85
N LYS A 166 16.44 11.42 -1.53
CA LYS A 166 17.01 12.59 -0.83
C LYS A 166 18.38 12.94 -1.42
N LYS A 167 18.45 13.98 -2.27
CA LYS A 167 19.72 14.63 -2.61
C LYS A 167 20.19 15.42 -1.40
N ARG A 168 21.21 14.89 -0.72
CA ARG A 168 22.13 15.68 0.10
C ARG A 168 22.65 16.86 -0.73
N GLY A 169 22.62 18.04 -0.12
CA GLY A 169 22.91 19.29 -0.80
C GLY A 169 24.34 19.40 -1.33
N LYS A 170 24.45 20.08 -2.47
CA LYS A 170 25.52 21.04 -2.78
C LYS A 170 25.02 22.03 -3.83
N THR A 171 25.52 23.23 -3.67
CA THR A 171 25.10 24.56 -4.13
C THR A 171 25.14 24.80 -5.65
N PRO A 172 24.50 25.89 -6.14
CA PRO A 172 24.15 26.08 -7.55
C PRO A 172 25.26 26.79 -8.34
N ARG A 173 25.39 26.43 -9.63
CA ARG A 173 26.04 27.30 -10.65
C ARG A 173 25.14 27.44 -11.87
N LYS A 174 25.04 28.69 -12.31
CA LYS A 174 24.16 29.25 -13.34
C LYS A 174 24.59 28.91 -14.77
N ALA A 175 23.56 28.78 -15.61
CA ALA A 175 23.35 29.31 -16.97
C ALA A 175 24.42 29.10 -18.07
N ALA A 176 23.99 28.48 -19.17
CA ALA A 176 24.08 29.10 -20.51
C ALA A 176 23.07 28.46 -21.49
N ASP A 177 22.49 29.37 -22.26
CA ASP A 177 21.47 29.30 -23.31
C ASP A 177 21.99 28.71 -24.64
N LYS A 178 21.15 28.00 -25.40
CA LYS A 178 20.82 28.24 -26.84
C LYS A 178 20.30 27.03 -27.64
N GLN A 179 19.06 27.21 -28.10
CA GLN A 179 18.50 27.04 -29.47
C GLN A 179 18.63 25.72 -30.27
N GLU A 180 17.45 25.23 -30.68
CA GLU A 180 17.17 24.29 -31.77
C GLU A 180 17.70 24.75 -33.15
N PRO A 181 17.80 23.84 -34.13
CA PRO A 181 16.73 23.86 -35.14
C PRO A 181 16.20 22.50 -35.61
N LYS A 182 14.94 22.56 -36.03
CA LYS A 182 14.08 21.54 -36.64
C LYS A 182 14.68 20.89 -37.89
N GLY A 183 14.64 19.56 -37.95
CA GLY A 183 14.82 18.77 -39.17
C GLY A 183 13.79 17.64 -39.25
N LYS A 184 12.75 17.82 -40.09
CA LYS A 184 11.70 16.83 -40.35
C LYS A 184 12.28 15.61 -41.10
N ARG A 185 12.31 14.44 -40.46
CA ARG A 185 12.30 13.14 -41.15
C ARG A 185 11.30 12.22 -40.46
N LYS A 186 10.20 11.92 -41.15
CA LYS A 186 9.23 10.88 -40.75
C LYS A 186 9.90 9.51 -40.84
N PRO A 187 9.93 8.68 -39.79
CA PRO A 187 10.06 7.24 -39.94
C PRO A 187 8.66 6.64 -40.07
N GLN A 188 8.45 5.89 -41.16
CA GLN A 188 7.29 5.02 -41.31
C GLN A 188 7.24 4.04 -40.14
N ARG A 189 6.19 4.14 -39.31
CA ARG A 189 5.81 3.12 -38.32
C ARG A 189 5.44 1.85 -39.11
N LYS A 190 6.38 0.91 -39.24
CA LYS A 190 6.05 -0.50 -39.45
C LYS A 190 5.30 -0.95 -38.20
N SER A 191 4.04 -1.32 -38.36
CA SER A 191 3.26 -2.00 -37.33
C SER A 191 4.01 -3.28 -36.95
N ARG A 192 4.67 -3.23 -35.80
CA ARG A 192 5.20 -4.41 -35.12
C ARG A 192 3.97 -5.22 -34.74
N LYS A 193 3.80 -6.41 -35.32
CA LYS A 193 2.80 -7.36 -34.81
C LYS A 193 3.24 -7.66 -33.37
N GLU A 194 2.50 -7.12 -32.40
CA GLU A 194 2.70 -7.39 -30.98
C GLU A 194 2.42 -8.88 -30.76
N ASP A 195 3.42 -9.57 -30.20
CA ASP A 195 3.32 -10.98 -29.82
C ASP A 195 2.51 -11.01 -28.51
N PRO A 196 1.31 -11.61 -28.47
CA PRO A 196 0.46 -11.60 -27.28
C PRO A 196 1.18 -12.14 -26.04
N GLN A 197 2.13 -13.07 -26.22
CA GLN A 197 2.91 -13.64 -25.13
C GLN A 197 3.93 -12.64 -24.56
N ALA A 198 4.46 -11.73 -25.39
CA ALA A 198 5.38 -10.69 -24.94
C ALA A 198 4.67 -9.64 -24.07
N ASP A 199 3.40 -9.36 -24.36
CA ASP A 199 2.58 -8.43 -23.58
C ASP A 199 2.19 -9.03 -22.22
N GLU A 200 1.79 -10.30 -22.17
CA GLU A 200 1.51 -11.02 -20.92
C GLU A 200 2.74 -11.12 -20.01
N ASN A 201 3.91 -11.46 -20.58
CA ASN A 201 5.15 -11.51 -19.81
C ASN A 201 5.49 -10.12 -19.25
N THR A 202 5.34 -9.07 -20.06
CA THR A 202 5.57 -7.69 -19.62
C THR A 202 4.63 -7.30 -18.48
N GLU A 203 3.37 -7.73 -18.52
CA GLU A 203 2.42 -7.55 -17.43
C GLU A 203 2.91 -8.20 -16.13
N ALA A 204 3.36 -9.46 -16.17
CA ALA A 204 3.87 -10.16 -14.99
C ALA A 204 5.05 -9.44 -14.35
N LEU A 205 6.00 -9.00 -15.17
CA LEU A 205 7.15 -8.23 -14.74
C LEU A 205 6.73 -6.92 -14.06
N LEU A 206 5.81 -6.16 -14.65
CA LEU A 206 5.32 -4.91 -14.08
C LEU A 206 4.67 -5.13 -12.71
N LYS A 207 3.82 -6.16 -12.60
CA LYS A 207 3.13 -6.52 -11.34
C LYS A 207 4.11 -6.88 -10.22
N VAL A 208 5.15 -7.66 -10.53
CA VAL A 208 6.16 -8.02 -9.52
C VAL A 208 7.07 -6.84 -9.19
N MET A 209 7.46 -6.04 -10.18
CA MET A 209 8.31 -4.86 -9.97
C MET A 209 7.63 -3.78 -9.11
N GLU A 210 6.32 -3.60 -9.23
CA GLU A 210 5.54 -2.72 -8.35
C GLU A 210 5.72 -3.13 -6.87
N ILE A 211 5.57 -4.42 -6.58
CA ILE A 211 5.71 -4.97 -5.22
C ILE A 211 7.17 -4.87 -4.74
N ILE A 212 8.16 -5.18 -5.59
CA ILE A 212 9.58 -5.05 -5.23
C ILE A 212 9.91 -3.61 -4.84
N ARG A 213 9.47 -2.63 -5.64
CA ARG A 213 9.69 -1.20 -5.36
C ARG A 213 9.06 -0.77 -4.05
N SER A 214 7.84 -1.24 -3.78
CA SER A 214 7.15 -0.94 -2.52
C SER A 214 7.88 -1.55 -1.32
N LEU A 215 8.23 -2.84 -1.39
CA LEU A 215 8.88 -3.56 -0.27
C LEU A 215 10.29 -3.06 0.03
N GLN A 216 11.07 -2.65 -0.97
CA GLN A 216 12.44 -2.19 -0.75
C GLN A 216 12.51 -0.89 0.08
N ALA A 217 11.41 -0.13 0.19
CA ALA A 217 11.35 1.02 1.09
C ALA A 217 11.36 0.63 2.57
N ASP A 218 10.95 -0.61 2.89
CA ASP A 218 10.76 -1.08 4.26
C ASP A 218 11.73 -2.19 4.68
N TYR A 219 12.27 -2.94 3.71
CA TYR A 219 13.07 -4.13 3.95
C TYR A 219 14.42 -4.07 3.22
N ASP A 220 15.50 -4.18 3.98
CA ASP A 220 16.87 -4.40 3.48
C ASP A 220 17.60 -5.36 4.44
N PRO A 221 18.00 -6.58 4.01
CA PRO A 221 17.86 -7.15 2.67
C PRO A 221 16.42 -7.59 2.33
N LEU A 222 16.02 -7.42 1.07
CA LEU A 222 14.76 -7.93 0.55
C LEU A 222 14.93 -9.36 0.02
N TRP A 223 14.12 -10.31 0.51
CA TRP A 223 14.22 -11.72 0.14
C TRP A 223 13.17 -12.12 -0.91
N GLY A 224 13.56 -12.96 -1.88
CA GLY A 224 12.68 -13.50 -2.93
C GLY A 224 11.44 -14.21 -2.38
N SER A 225 11.58 -14.93 -1.27
CA SER A 225 10.46 -15.57 -0.57
C SER A 225 9.42 -14.57 -0.05
N LEU A 226 9.87 -13.43 0.50
CA LEU A 226 8.99 -12.37 1.00
C LEU A 226 8.24 -11.74 -0.17
N ILE A 227 8.94 -11.43 -1.26
CA ILE A 227 8.31 -10.91 -2.48
C ILE A 227 7.23 -11.87 -2.98
N LYS A 228 7.53 -13.17 -3.09
CA LYS A 228 6.57 -14.18 -3.54
C LYS A 228 5.33 -14.25 -2.65
N GLN A 229 5.52 -14.26 -1.33
CA GLN A 229 4.42 -14.28 -0.37
C GLN A 229 3.54 -13.03 -0.50
N THR A 230 4.17 -11.85 -0.62
CA THR A 230 3.46 -10.59 -0.81
C THR A 230 2.69 -10.55 -2.13
N VAL A 231 3.29 -11.00 -3.24
CA VAL A 231 2.60 -11.13 -4.55
C VAL A 231 1.34 -11.97 -4.41
N ARG A 232 1.40 -13.10 -3.71
CA ARG A 232 0.22 -13.97 -3.48
C ARG A 232 -0.83 -13.33 -2.59
N ARG A 233 -0.45 -12.46 -1.65
CA ARG A 233 -1.40 -11.73 -0.78
C ARG A 233 -2.10 -10.61 -1.54
N VAL A 234 -1.33 -9.75 -2.21
CA VAL A 234 -1.84 -8.59 -2.96
C VAL A 234 -2.58 -9.05 -4.23
N ARG A 235 -2.11 -10.13 -4.86
CA ARG A 235 -2.65 -10.65 -6.13
C ARG A 235 -2.88 -12.17 -6.02
N PRO A 236 -3.95 -12.65 -5.35
CA PRO A 236 -4.18 -14.09 -5.14
C PRO A 236 -4.30 -14.93 -6.42
N GLY A 237 -4.74 -14.32 -7.53
CA GLY A 237 -4.83 -14.97 -8.85
C GLY A 237 -3.51 -14.99 -9.62
N PHE A 238 -2.44 -14.36 -9.12
CA PHE A 238 -1.15 -14.33 -9.78
C PHE A 238 -0.49 -15.70 -9.71
N ARG A 239 -0.19 -16.26 -10.89
CA ARG A 239 0.53 -17.52 -11.05
C ARG A 239 1.58 -17.32 -12.12
N GLU A 240 2.82 -17.57 -11.78
CA GLU A 240 3.98 -17.43 -12.65
C GLU A 240 3.85 -18.30 -13.90
N GLU A 241 3.18 -19.46 -13.75
CA GLU A 241 2.96 -20.41 -14.83
C GLU A 241 2.02 -19.86 -15.91
N HIS A 242 1.08 -18.96 -15.57
CA HIS A 242 0.22 -18.29 -16.56
C HIS A 242 1.01 -17.35 -17.48
N TYR A 243 2.23 -16.98 -17.07
CA TYR A 243 3.12 -16.08 -17.79
C TYR A 243 4.32 -16.83 -18.39
N GLY A 244 4.26 -18.15 -18.49
CA GLY A 244 5.29 -18.98 -19.10
C GLY A 244 6.51 -19.28 -18.22
N TYR A 245 6.49 -18.94 -16.93
CA TYR A 245 7.57 -19.25 -15.99
C TYR A 245 7.22 -20.48 -15.16
N GLN A 246 8.11 -21.47 -15.09
CA GLN A 246 7.87 -22.68 -14.29
C GLN A 246 8.03 -22.43 -12.78
N THR A 247 8.83 -21.43 -12.42
CA THR A 247 9.06 -21.06 -11.02
C THR A 247 9.12 -19.55 -10.86
N PHE A 248 8.84 -19.07 -9.65
CA PHE A 248 9.03 -17.65 -9.31
C PHE A 248 10.49 -17.21 -9.40
N VAL A 249 11.43 -18.13 -9.19
CA VAL A 249 12.86 -17.84 -9.36
C VAL A 249 13.16 -17.50 -10.82
N GLN A 250 12.62 -18.27 -11.78
CA GLN A 250 12.78 -17.96 -13.22
C GLN A 250 12.19 -16.58 -13.58
N LEU A 251 11.07 -16.20 -12.98
CA LEU A 251 10.50 -14.87 -13.17
C LEU A 251 11.43 -13.77 -12.62
N LEU A 252 12.00 -13.96 -11.41
CA LEU A 252 12.98 -13.03 -10.86
C LEU A 252 14.25 -12.95 -11.72
N GLU A 253 14.76 -14.08 -12.22
CA GLU A 253 15.91 -14.13 -13.11
C GLU A 253 15.66 -13.37 -14.42
N GLU A 254 14.44 -13.43 -14.97
CA GLU A 254 14.05 -12.65 -16.14
C GLU A 254 13.93 -11.15 -15.85
N ILE A 255 13.48 -10.76 -14.65
CA ILE A 255 13.50 -9.36 -14.21
C ILE A 255 14.95 -8.87 -14.08
N ALA A 256 15.84 -9.72 -13.56
CA ALA A 256 17.27 -9.42 -13.39
C ALA A 256 18.01 -9.36 -14.74
N SER A 257 17.69 -10.24 -15.70
CA SER A 257 18.28 -10.26 -17.04
C SER A 257 18.00 -8.96 -17.81
N ARG A 258 16.89 -8.29 -17.48
CA ARG A 258 16.49 -6.96 -18.00
C ARG A 258 17.15 -5.80 -17.26
N GLY A 259 18.01 -6.06 -16.27
CA GLY A 259 18.73 -5.06 -15.51
C GLY A 259 17.86 -4.25 -14.55
N LEU A 260 16.70 -4.77 -14.14
CA LEU A 260 15.78 -4.07 -13.24
C LEU A 260 16.08 -4.36 -11.77
N ILE A 261 16.61 -5.55 -11.48
CA ILE A 261 17.02 -6.00 -10.14
C ILE A 261 18.35 -6.75 -10.22
N GLU A 262 19.03 -6.84 -9.09
CA GLU A 262 20.15 -7.73 -8.83
C GLU A 262 19.67 -8.90 -7.97
N LEU A 263 20.22 -10.09 -8.24
CA LEU A 263 19.93 -11.31 -7.50
C LEU A 263 21.24 -11.87 -6.91
N GLU A 264 21.26 -12.04 -5.59
CA GLU A 264 22.35 -12.67 -4.87
C GLU A 264 21.84 -13.93 -4.19
N HIS A 265 22.36 -15.10 -4.58
CA HIS A 265 21.92 -16.37 -4.00
C HIS A 265 22.62 -16.65 -2.67
N ASP A 266 21.84 -16.78 -1.60
CA ASP A 266 22.31 -17.19 -0.27
C ASP A 266 22.23 -18.72 -0.15
N GLN A 267 23.40 -19.38 -0.20
CA GLN A 267 23.50 -20.84 -0.11
C GLN A 267 23.05 -21.40 1.24
N SER A 268 23.17 -20.62 2.33
CA SER A 268 22.79 -21.09 3.67
C SER A 268 21.28 -21.14 3.85
N ARG A 269 20.55 -20.24 3.17
CA ARG A 269 19.09 -20.14 3.22
C ARG A 269 18.38 -20.75 2.02
N GLY A 270 19.11 -21.10 0.96
CA GLY A 270 18.54 -21.57 -0.30
C GLY A 270 17.57 -20.56 -0.91
N ASN A 271 17.88 -19.27 -0.80
CA ASN A 271 16.99 -18.16 -1.15
C ASN A 271 17.78 -17.04 -1.83
N TYR A 272 17.08 -16.18 -2.56
CA TYR A 272 17.70 -15.05 -3.26
C TYR A 272 17.45 -13.76 -2.49
N LYS A 273 18.52 -13.01 -2.25
CA LYS A 273 18.45 -11.60 -1.91
C LYS A 273 18.24 -10.81 -3.20
N VAL A 274 17.35 -9.82 -3.13
CA VAL A 274 16.90 -9.01 -4.25
C VAL A 274 17.15 -7.53 -3.94
N SER A 275 17.72 -6.79 -4.89
CA SER A 275 17.89 -5.34 -4.80
C SER A 275 17.58 -4.68 -6.13
N LEU A 276 16.93 -3.51 -6.12
CA LEU A 276 16.77 -2.70 -7.32
C LEU A 276 18.13 -2.21 -7.84
N VAL A 277 18.33 -2.28 -9.15
CA VAL A 277 19.49 -1.69 -9.81
C VAL A 277 19.39 -0.16 -9.70
N SER A 278 20.45 0.47 -9.18
CA SER A 278 20.55 1.94 -9.13
C SER A 278 21.04 2.45 -10.49
N HIS A 279 20.19 3.16 -11.24
CA HIS A 279 20.58 3.91 -12.44
C HIS A 279 20.91 5.36 -12.11
#